data_AF-A0A931RPW4-F1
#
_entry.id   AF-A0A931RPW4-F1
#
_cell.length_a   1.000
_cell.length_b   1.000
_cell.length_c   1.000
_cell.angle_alpha   90.00
_cell.angle_beta   90.00
_cell.angle_gamma   90.00
#
_symmetry.space_group_name_H-M   'P 1'
#
loop_
_entity.id
_entity.type
_entity.pdbx_description
1 polymer ?
#
loop_
_entity_poly.entity_id
_entity_poly.type
_entity_poly.pdbx_seq_one_letter_code
_entity_poly.pdbx_strand_id
1 'polypeptide(L)'
;MAAVFKKLYWTQHSKIKMKYYGLSKQKLLGILYRPERKEEGIAPGTTAVMKTNKVFFKTKQVSLAKAWRAPKKAPGEIWLMYQDAKNKGVRKIISAWRYPGVSKPGEEIPIPEDIKQEILSSNLS
;
A
#
# COMPACT_ATOMS: atom_id res chain seq x y z
N MET A 1 -21.46 1.56 -13.30
CA MET A 1 -20.85 0.22 -13.45
C MET A 1 -20.84 -0.45 -12.08
N ALA A 2 -21.54 -1.58 -11.92
CA ALA A 2 -21.52 -2.34 -10.66
C ALA A 2 -20.11 -2.86 -10.40
N ALA A 3 -19.59 -2.63 -9.18
CA ALA A 3 -18.29 -3.16 -8.79
C ALA A 3 -18.38 -4.70 -8.75
N VAL A 4 -17.71 -5.36 -9.69
CA VAL A 4 -17.59 -6.83 -9.69
C VAL A 4 -16.82 -7.24 -8.43
N PHE A 5 -17.48 -7.94 -7.51
CA PHE A 5 -16.85 -8.45 -6.30
C PHE A 5 -15.80 -9.49 -6.68
N LYS A 6 -14.52 -9.18 -6.40
CA LYS A 6 -13.40 -10.09 -6.58
C LYS A 6 -13.06 -10.76 -5.25
N LYS A 7 -12.84 -12.08 -5.26
CA LYS A 7 -12.32 -12.81 -4.10
C LYS A 7 -10.89 -12.33 -3.81
N LEU A 8 -10.64 -11.85 -2.61
CA LEU A 8 -9.32 -11.35 -2.23
C LEU A 8 -8.44 -12.46 -1.68
N TYR A 9 -7.23 -12.56 -2.22
CA TYR A 9 -6.19 -13.44 -1.72
C TYR A 9 -5.04 -12.60 -1.13
N TRP A 10 -4.73 -12.79 0.15
CA TRP A 10 -3.67 -12.07 0.84
C TRP A 10 -2.39 -12.91 0.83
N THR A 11 -1.36 -12.46 0.10
CA THR A 11 -0.06 -13.13 0.09
C THR A 11 0.59 -13.11 1.48
N GLN A 12 1.55 -13.99 1.71
CA GLN A 12 2.34 -13.97 2.96
C GLN A 12 3.07 -12.63 3.14
N HIS A 13 3.64 -12.09 2.06
CA HIS A 13 4.29 -10.78 2.08
C HIS A 13 3.35 -9.66 2.53
N SER A 14 2.12 -9.60 1.98
CA SER A 14 1.13 -8.60 2.41
C SER A 14 0.80 -8.69 3.90
N LYS A 15 0.68 -9.91 4.45
CA LYS A 15 0.41 -10.13 5.88
C LYS A 15 1.57 -9.66 6.76
N ILE A 16 2.81 -9.88 6.32
CA ILE A 16 4.02 -9.42 7.03
C ILE A 16 4.05 -7.89 7.07
N LYS A 17 3.90 -7.23 5.92
CA LYS A 17 3.91 -5.76 5.86
C LYS A 17 2.73 -5.14 6.61
N MET A 18 1.56 -5.78 6.61
CA MET A 18 0.45 -5.38 7.47
C MET A 18 0.81 -5.38 8.96
N LYS A 19 1.49 -6.42 9.46
CA LYS A 19 1.95 -6.48 10.87
C LYS A 19 3.00 -5.41 11.16
N TYR A 20 3.92 -5.19 10.22
CA TYR A 20 4.99 -4.19 10.32
C TYR A 20 4.42 -2.77 10.43
N TYR A 21 3.56 -2.37 9.50
CA TYR A 21 2.96 -1.02 9.43
C TYR A 21 1.68 -0.85 10.26
N GLY A 22 1.25 -1.88 10.98
CA GLY A 22 0.01 -1.84 11.77
C GLY A 22 -1.23 -1.55 10.93
N LEU A 23 -1.34 -2.22 9.77
CA LEU A 23 -2.45 -2.05 8.84
C LEU A 23 -3.45 -3.21 9.00
N SER A 24 -4.70 -2.87 9.32
CA SER A 24 -5.78 -3.86 9.39
C SER A 24 -6.34 -4.16 8.00
N LYS A 25 -6.91 -5.36 7.82
CA LYS A 25 -7.59 -5.73 6.58
C LYS A 25 -8.69 -4.72 6.23
N GLN A 26 -9.52 -4.34 7.20
CA GLN A 26 -10.62 -3.39 6.98
C GLN A 26 -10.12 -2.03 6.48
N LYS A 27 -9.00 -1.54 6.99
CA LYS A 27 -8.39 -0.29 6.52
C LYS A 27 -7.93 -0.42 5.06
N LEU A 28 -7.24 -1.52 4.73
CA LEU A 28 -6.79 -1.79 3.36
C LEU A 28 -7.95 -2.01 2.39
N LEU A 29 -9.04 -2.66 2.81
CA LEU A 29 -10.26 -2.79 2.03
C LEU A 29 -10.88 -1.43 1.72
N GLY A 30 -10.92 -0.52 2.70
CA GLY A 30 -11.40 0.84 2.50
C GLY A 30 -10.60 1.60 1.42
N ILE A 31 -9.27 1.39 1.38
CA ILE A 31 -8.40 1.94 0.34
C ILE A 31 -8.67 1.27 -1.01
N LEU A 32 -8.80 -0.06 -1.02
CA LEU A 32 -9.03 -0.82 -2.24
C LEU A 32 -10.34 -0.43 -2.95
N TYR A 33 -11.42 -0.20 -2.19
CA TYR A 33 -12.73 0.12 -2.74
C TYR A 33 -12.93 1.61 -3.02
N ARG A 34 -12.29 2.48 -2.24
CA ARG A 34 -12.39 3.94 -2.38
C ARG A 34 -11.01 4.58 -2.31
N PRO A 35 -10.15 4.31 -3.30
CA PRO A 35 -8.83 4.92 -3.37
C PRO A 35 -8.95 6.39 -3.73
N GLU A 36 -7.99 7.20 -3.26
CA GLU A 36 -7.81 8.57 -3.74
C GLU A 36 -7.01 8.55 -5.04
N ARG A 37 -6.10 7.57 -5.19
CA ARG A 37 -5.26 7.43 -6.38
C ARG A 37 -5.07 5.98 -6.77
N LYS A 38 -4.93 5.74 -8.07
CA LYS A 38 -4.62 4.44 -8.67
C LYS A 38 -3.52 4.63 -9.71
N GLU A 39 -2.44 3.89 -9.56
CA GLU A 39 -1.23 3.97 -10.40
C GLU A 39 -0.78 2.57 -10.80
N GLU A 40 0.12 2.49 -11.78
CA GLU A 40 0.83 1.25 -12.07
C GLU A 40 1.68 0.85 -10.87
N GLY A 41 1.64 -0.43 -10.52
CA GLY A 41 2.44 -0.93 -9.41
C GLY A 41 3.89 -1.08 -9.81
N ILE A 42 4.75 -1.20 -8.81
CA ILE A 42 6.20 -1.24 -8.95
C ILE A 42 6.65 -2.49 -9.70
N ALA A 43 5.97 -3.60 -9.44
CA ALA A 43 6.18 -4.84 -10.17
C ALA A 43 5.33 -4.84 -11.45
N PRO A 44 5.86 -5.30 -12.59
CA PRO A 44 5.12 -5.34 -13.85
C PRO A 44 3.77 -6.06 -13.74
N GLY A 45 2.73 -5.48 -14.32
CA GLY A 45 1.38 -6.07 -14.31
C GLY A 45 0.71 -6.05 -12.93
N THR A 46 1.17 -5.19 -12.02
CA THR A 46 0.51 -4.91 -10.74
C THR A 46 -0.10 -3.52 -10.73
N THR A 47 -1.02 -3.27 -9.82
CA THR A 47 -1.68 -1.98 -9.63
C THR A 47 -1.48 -1.54 -8.20
N ALA A 48 -1.04 -0.30 -8.00
CA ALA A 48 -0.95 0.34 -6.71
C ALA A 48 -2.13 1.29 -6.52
N VAL A 49 -2.76 1.24 -5.35
CA VAL A 49 -3.80 2.19 -4.94
C VAL A 49 -3.42 2.84 -3.63
N MET A 50 -3.79 4.10 -3.49
CA MET A 50 -3.37 4.91 -2.37
C MET A 50 -4.53 5.70 -1.77
N LYS A 51 -4.43 5.93 -0.45
CA LYS A 51 -5.25 6.90 0.26
C LYS A 51 -4.45 7.66 1.30
N THR A 52 -4.72 8.95 1.43
CA THR A 52 -4.16 9.79 2.48
C THR A 52 -4.76 9.42 3.83
N ASN A 53 -3.92 9.03 4.77
CA ASN A 53 -4.23 8.93 6.18
C ASN A 53 -4.10 10.32 6.81
N LYS A 54 -5.19 11.09 6.81
CA LYS A 54 -5.26 12.48 7.33
C LYS A 54 -4.96 12.64 8.82
N VAL A 55 -4.77 11.54 9.56
CA VAL A 55 -4.35 11.59 10.95
C VAL A 55 -2.85 11.94 10.96
N PHE A 56 -2.46 12.97 11.75
CA PHE A 56 -1.08 13.36 12.07
C PHE A 56 -0.37 14.48 11.28
N PHE A 57 -1.01 15.62 10.99
CA PHE A 57 -0.25 16.88 10.95
C PHE A 57 -0.83 17.98 11.85
N LYS A 58 -2.16 18.00 12.06
CA LYS A 58 -2.80 19.03 12.90
C LYS A 58 -2.50 18.94 14.41
N THR A 59 -2.34 17.74 14.98
CA THR A 59 -2.37 17.59 16.46
C THR A 59 -0.99 17.53 17.13
N LYS A 60 0.11 17.27 16.40
CA LYS A 60 1.43 17.00 17.04
C LYS A 60 2.68 17.56 16.36
N GLN A 61 2.59 18.32 15.25
CA GLN A 61 3.76 18.85 14.50
C GLN A 61 4.94 17.85 14.47
N VAL A 62 4.73 16.68 13.88
CA VAL A 62 5.73 15.59 13.86
C VAL A 62 6.55 15.70 12.59
N SER A 63 7.88 15.80 12.70
CA SER A 63 8.79 15.76 11.55
C SER A 63 8.82 14.35 10.92
N LEU A 64 9.16 14.26 9.63
CA LEU A 64 9.31 12.97 8.91
C LEU A 64 10.23 12.00 9.67
N ALA A 65 11.37 12.48 10.18
CA ALA A 65 12.32 11.67 10.95
C ALA A 65 11.71 11.08 12.24
N LYS A 66 10.83 11.84 12.92
CA LYS A 66 10.14 11.37 14.11
C LYS A 66 9.01 10.38 13.78
N ALA A 67 8.39 10.50 12.60
CA ALA A 67 7.39 9.55 12.12
C ALA A 67 7.99 8.17 11.83
N TRP A 68 9.22 8.11 11.28
CA TRP A 68 9.94 6.86 11.00
C TRP A 68 10.32 6.06 12.25
N ARG A 69 10.44 6.71 13.41
CA ARG A 69 10.64 6.00 14.69
C ARG A 69 9.40 5.23 15.16
N ALA A 70 8.22 5.53 14.61
CA ALA A 70 6.96 4.89 14.96
C ALA A 70 6.03 4.72 13.73
N PRO A 71 6.42 3.90 12.74
CA PRO A 71 5.76 3.84 11.41
C PRO A 71 4.28 3.43 11.51
N LYS A 72 3.90 2.66 12.52
CA LYS A 72 2.50 2.24 12.78
C LYS A 72 1.53 3.41 12.97
N LYS A 73 2.03 4.56 13.42
CA LYS A 73 1.26 5.79 13.70
C LYS A 73 1.59 6.93 12.74
N ALA A 74 2.39 6.67 11.70
CA ALA A 74 2.85 7.72 10.81
C ALA A 74 1.65 8.36 10.06
N PRO A 75 1.58 9.70 10.03
CA PRO A 75 0.76 10.43 9.06
C PRO A 75 1.21 10.13 7.64
N GLY A 76 0.42 10.53 6.65
CA GLY A 76 0.81 10.47 5.25
C GLY A 76 -0.06 9.51 4.47
N GLU A 77 0.50 8.79 3.53
CA GLU A 77 -0.22 7.93 2.59
C GLU A 77 -0.16 6.46 3.02
N ILE A 78 -1.21 5.72 2.67
CA ILE A 78 -1.22 4.26 2.77
C ILE A 78 -1.40 3.71 1.37
N TRP A 79 -0.45 2.89 0.99
CA TRP A 79 -0.37 2.24 -0.31
C TRP A 79 -0.76 0.77 -0.20
N LEU A 80 -1.40 0.27 -1.24
CA LEU A 80 -1.81 -1.12 -1.39
C LEU A 80 -1.53 -1.54 -2.83
N MET A 81 -0.69 -2.55 -3.00
CA MET A 81 -0.37 -3.11 -4.30
C MET A 81 -1.06 -4.46 -4.49
N TYR A 82 -1.70 -4.65 -5.63
CA TYR A 82 -2.41 -5.87 -5.96
C TYR A 82 -2.22 -6.26 -7.42
N GLN A 83 -2.57 -7.51 -7.73
CA GLN A 83 -2.66 -8.01 -9.09
C GLN A 83 -3.99 -8.74 -9.29
N ASP A 84 -4.65 -8.45 -10.42
CA ASP A 84 -5.85 -9.17 -10.83
C ASP A 84 -5.46 -10.44 -11.59
N ALA A 85 -5.96 -11.59 -11.15
CA ALA A 85 -5.73 -12.86 -11.86
C ALA A 85 -6.59 -12.91 -13.12
N LYS A 86 -5.97 -13.24 -14.27
CA LYS A 86 -6.59 -13.15 -15.60
C LYS A 86 -7.94 -13.87 -15.75
N ASN A 87 -8.16 -15.01 -15.07
CA ASN A 87 -9.30 -15.90 -15.36
C ASN A 87 -10.25 -16.24 -14.20
N LYS A 88 -10.16 -15.64 -13.01
CA LYS A 88 -10.89 -16.18 -11.84
C LYS A 88 -11.62 -15.21 -10.92
N GLY A 89 -11.74 -13.93 -11.29
CA GLY A 89 -12.34 -12.95 -10.36
C GLY A 89 -11.61 -12.89 -9.01
N VAL A 90 -10.33 -13.28 -8.99
CA VAL A 90 -9.47 -13.25 -7.79
C VAL A 90 -8.53 -12.06 -7.91
N ARG A 91 -8.39 -11.31 -6.82
CA ARG A 91 -7.41 -10.24 -6.68
C ARG A 91 -6.40 -10.63 -5.60
N LYS A 92 -5.13 -10.76 -6.00
CA LYS A 92 -4.02 -11.03 -5.09
C LYS A 92 -3.51 -9.72 -4.53
N ILE A 93 -3.59 -9.54 -3.22
CA ILE A 93 -2.94 -8.44 -2.52
C ILE A 93 -1.49 -8.80 -2.31
N ILE A 94 -0.57 -8.04 -2.92
CA ILE A 94 0.86 -8.34 -2.94
C ILE A 94 1.54 -7.70 -1.76
N SER A 95 1.37 -6.39 -1.57
CA SER A 95 2.03 -5.63 -0.49
C SER A 95 1.19 -4.43 -0.05
N ALA A 96 1.51 -3.88 1.12
CA ALA A 96 0.91 -2.67 1.66
C ALA A 96 1.89 -1.95 2.57
N TRP A 97 2.01 -0.63 2.44
CA TRP A 97 2.96 0.16 3.23
C TRP A 97 2.41 1.54 3.58
N ARG A 98 3.06 2.19 4.55
CA ARG A 98 2.83 3.59 4.90
C ARG A 98 3.95 4.43 4.32
N TYR A 99 3.59 5.57 3.73
CA TYR A 99 4.52 6.58 3.27
C TYR A 99 4.27 7.87 4.07
N PRO A 100 5.26 8.43 4.80
CA PRO A 100 5.02 9.50 5.75
C PRO A 100 4.78 10.89 5.13
N GLY A 101 5.06 11.04 3.83
CA GLY A 101 4.88 12.27 3.07
C GLY A 101 3.66 12.23 2.16
N VAL A 102 3.64 13.17 1.22
CA VAL A 102 2.72 13.21 0.08
C VAL A 102 3.53 12.87 -1.16
N SER A 103 3.15 11.80 -1.86
CA SER A 103 3.80 11.42 -3.12
C SER A 103 3.32 12.33 -4.24
N LYS A 104 4.20 12.66 -5.18
CA LYS A 104 3.80 13.40 -6.38
C LYS A 104 3.13 12.45 -7.37
N PRO A 105 1.95 12.80 -7.92
CA PRO A 105 1.31 11.97 -8.93
C PRO A 105 2.20 11.79 -10.17
N GLY A 106 2.37 10.55 -10.62
CA GLY A 106 3.12 10.23 -11.85
C GLY A 106 4.65 10.18 -11.72
N GLU A 107 5.20 10.47 -10.54
CA GLU A 107 6.60 10.18 -10.21
C GLU A 107 6.69 8.74 -9.67
N GLU A 108 7.85 8.06 -9.79
CA GLU A 108 8.01 6.70 -9.28
C GLU A 108 7.54 6.62 -7.81
N ILE A 109 6.74 5.60 -7.49
CA ILE A 109 6.16 5.44 -6.16
C ILE A 109 7.30 5.50 -5.14
N PRO A 110 7.26 6.39 -4.14
CA PRO A 110 8.34 6.51 -3.18
C PRO A 110 8.31 5.29 -2.26
N ILE A 111 9.24 4.37 -2.52
CA ILE A 111 9.36 3.10 -1.82
C ILE A 111 10.48 3.21 -0.79
N PRO A 112 10.25 2.77 0.45
CA PRO A 112 11.33 2.56 1.41
C PRO A 112 12.35 1.57 0.85
N GLU A 113 13.66 1.87 0.92
CA GLU A 113 14.71 1.09 0.23
C GLU A 113 14.66 -0.42 0.56
N ASP A 114 14.22 -0.78 1.77
CA ASP A 114 13.99 -2.15 2.22
C ASP A 114 12.94 -2.90 1.39
N ILE A 115 11.87 -2.23 0.97
CA ILE A 115 10.83 -2.83 0.12
C ILE A 115 11.31 -2.93 -1.33
N LYS A 116 12.10 -1.97 -1.81
CA LYS A 116 12.63 -1.99 -3.18
C LYS A 116 13.51 -3.22 -3.38
N GLN A 117 14.40 -3.51 -2.42
CA GLN A 117 15.25 -4.69 -2.47
C GLN A 117 14.46 -6.00 -2.33
N GLU A 118 13.42 -6.05 -1.49
CA GLU A 118 12.54 -7.23 -1.35
C GLU A 118 11.72 -7.53 -2.62
N ILE A 119 11.21 -6.50 -3.33
CA ILE A 119 10.41 -6.67 -4.55
C ILE A 119 11.29 -7.10 -5.73
N LEU A 120 12.48 -6.52 -5.87
CA LEU A 120 13.46 -6.90 -6.91
C LEU A 120 13.96 -8.34 -6.71
N SER A 121 14.14 -8.77 -5.46
CA SER A 121 14.57 -10.14 -5.13
C SER A 121 13.44 -11.18 -5.20
N SER A 122 12.18 -10.78 -4.92
CA SER A 122 11.02 -11.69 -4.87
C SER A 122 10.28 -11.87 -6.22
N ASN A 123 10.90 -11.56 -7.35
CA ASN A 123 10.34 -11.93 -8.66
C ASN A 123 10.35 -13.46 -8.95
N LEU A 124 10.71 -14.32 -7.98
CA LEU A 124 10.71 -15.78 -8.10
C LEU A 124 10.27 -16.47 -6.79
N SER A 125 8.95 -16.59 -6.56
CA SER A 125 8.28 -17.80 -6.00
C SER A 125 6.77 -17.60 -5.83
#